data_AF-A0A973JHI2-F1
#
_entry.id   AF-A0A973JHI2-F1
#
_cell.length_a   1.000
_cell.length_b   1.000
_cell.length_c   1.000
_cell.angle_alpha   90.00
_cell.angle_beta   90.00
_cell.angle_gamma   90.00
#
_symmetry.space_group_name_H-M   'P 1'
#
loop_
_entity.id
_entity.type
_entity.pdbx_description
1 polymer ?
#
loop_
_entity_poly.entity_id
_entity_poly.type
_entity_poly.pdbx_seq_one_letter_code
_entity_poly.pdbx_strand_id
1 'polypeptide(L)'
;MTTQVSRPIDAQPELPDVERILARAAVAPGRDRHPHLSPIDGRLLAHVPHGTPDDVVAAVDAARHAQRAWAARPMRERTDVLLAFHDLLLTRQLELLDLTQLETGKARVGAFEELI
;
A
#
# COMPACT_ATOMS: atom_id res chain seq x y z
N MET A 1 23.99 12.40 -6.92
CA MET A 1 23.02 13.25 -7.63
C MET A 1 21.82 12.39 -7.97
N THR A 2 20.85 12.31 -7.05
CA THR A 2 19.58 11.64 -7.32
C THR A 2 18.69 12.65 -8.01
N THR A 3 18.51 12.50 -9.32
CA THR A 3 17.55 13.30 -10.08
C THR A 3 16.17 13.00 -9.52
N GLN A 4 15.63 13.93 -8.73
CA GLN A 4 14.24 13.88 -8.30
C GLN A 4 13.40 14.07 -9.56
N VAL A 5 12.84 12.97 -10.06
CA VAL A 5 11.90 12.98 -11.18
C VAL A 5 10.67 13.73 -10.69
N SER A 6 10.62 15.05 -10.93
CA SER A 6 9.46 15.85 -10.58
C SER A 6 8.42 15.62 -11.67
N ARG A 7 7.43 14.78 -11.38
CA ARG A 7 6.24 14.62 -12.22
C ARG A 7 5.35 15.86 -12.02
N PRO A 8 4.86 16.52 -13.09
CA PRO A 8 4.01 17.70 -12.97
C PRO A 8 2.79 17.44 -12.08
N ILE A 9 2.34 18.45 -11.34
CA ILE A 9 1.15 18.35 -10.47
C ILE A 9 -0.09 17.92 -11.26
N ASP A 10 -0.18 18.37 -12.52
CA ASP A 10 -1.31 18.11 -13.41
C ASP A 10 -1.14 16.83 -14.25
N ALA A 11 -0.07 16.08 -14.04
CA ALA A 11 0.13 14.82 -14.73
C ALA A 11 -0.96 13.83 -14.32
N GLN A 12 -1.52 13.11 -15.30
CA GLN A 12 -2.48 12.07 -15.02
C GLN A 12 -1.83 10.98 -14.16
N PRO A 13 -2.50 10.55 -13.06
CA PRO A 13 -1.97 9.50 -12.20
C PRO A 13 -1.95 8.17 -12.96
N GLU A 14 -0.84 7.45 -12.83
CA GLU A 14 -0.69 6.10 -13.39
C GLU A 14 -1.09 5.06 -12.36
N LEU A 15 -1.83 4.05 -12.81
CA LEU A 15 -2.20 2.92 -11.96
C LEU A 15 -0.93 2.07 -11.71
N PRO A 16 -0.45 1.93 -10.46
CA PRO A 16 0.66 1.05 -10.17
C PRO A 16 0.27 -0.43 -10.35
N ASP A 17 1.24 -1.33 -10.21
CA ASP A 17 0.98 -2.77 -10.18
C ASP A 17 0.24 -3.17 -8.89
N VAL A 18 -1.07 -2.96 -8.92
CA VAL A 18 -2.00 -3.22 -7.82
C VAL A 18 -2.16 -4.71 -7.54
N GLU A 19 -2.03 -5.58 -8.53
CA GLU A 19 -2.13 -7.03 -8.31
C GLU A 19 -0.94 -7.55 -7.50
N ARG A 20 0.27 -7.00 -7.70
CA ARG A 20 1.43 -7.28 -6.84
C ARG A 20 1.17 -6.90 -5.38
N ILE A 21 0.42 -5.82 -5.13
CA ILE A 21 0.04 -5.38 -3.77
C ILE A 21 -1.04 -6.31 -3.22
N LEU A 22 -2.08 -6.61 -3.98
CA LEU A 22 -3.18 -7.50 -3.57
C LEU A 22 -2.70 -8.93 -3.31
N ALA A 23 -1.63 -9.39 -3.97
CA ALA A 23 -0.98 -10.66 -3.67
C ALA A 23 -0.39 -10.74 -2.24
N ARG A 24 -0.27 -9.60 -1.53
CA ARG A 24 0.18 -9.53 -0.13
C ARG A 24 -0.97 -9.39 0.87
N ALA A 25 -2.23 -9.33 0.41
CA ALA A 25 -3.38 -9.28 1.29
C ALA A 25 -3.47 -10.56 2.14
N ALA A 26 -3.77 -10.42 3.43
CA ALA A 26 -3.96 -11.54 4.35
C ALA A 26 -5.37 -12.15 4.18
N VAL A 27 -5.67 -12.61 2.97
CA VAL A 27 -6.97 -13.16 2.58
C VAL A 27 -6.73 -14.48 1.84
N ALA A 28 -7.49 -15.52 2.18
CA ALA A 28 -7.33 -16.83 1.55
C ALA A 28 -7.59 -16.76 0.03
N PRO A 29 -6.96 -17.63 -0.79
CA PRO A 29 -7.29 -17.76 -2.20
C PRO A 29 -8.77 -18.12 -2.41
N GLY A 30 -9.34 -17.66 -3.52
CA GLY A 30 -10.71 -18.01 -3.89
C GLY A 30 -11.82 -17.24 -3.16
N ARG A 31 -11.49 -16.23 -2.35
CA ARG A 31 -12.51 -15.28 -1.87
C ARG A 31 -13.12 -14.49 -3.02
N ASP A 32 -14.40 -14.15 -2.86
CA ASP A 32 -15.08 -13.21 -3.74
C ASP A 32 -14.28 -11.91 -3.82
N ARG A 33 -14.30 -11.29 -5.00
CA ARG A 33 -13.62 -10.02 -5.24
C ARG A 33 -14.64 -8.97 -5.66
N HIS A 34 -14.38 -7.73 -5.24
CA HIS A 34 -15.21 -6.59 -5.56
C HIS A 34 -14.47 -5.60 -6.46
N PRO A 35 -15.10 -5.10 -7.54
CA PRO A 35 -14.50 -4.09 -8.39
C PRO A 35 -14.33 -2.79 -7.61
N HIS A 36 -13.10 -2.32 -7.49
CA HIS A 36 -12.82 -0.98 -6.98
C HIS A 36 -12.63 -0.03 -8.15
N LEU A 37 -13.53 0.95 -8.26
CA LEU A 37 -13.55 1.93 -9.34
C LEU A 37 -12.95 3.26 -8.86
N SER A 38 -12.28 3.98 -9.74
CA SER A 38 -11.84 5.34 -9.42
C SER A 38 -13.05 6.28 -9.31
N PRO A 39 -13.14 7.11 -8.27
CA PRO A 39 -14.17 8.14 -8.19
C PRO A 39 -13.93 9.31 -9.17
N ILE A 40 -12.76 9.39 -9.83
CA ILE A 40 -12.43 10.45 -10.79
C ILE A 40 -13.20 10.28 -12.09
N ASP A 41 -13.21 9.08 -12.64
CA ASP A 41 -13.73 8.79 -13.98
C ASP A 41 -14.45 7.43 -14.09
N GLY A 42 -14.59 6.70 -12.99
CA GLY A 42 -15.23 5.39 -12.95
C GLY A 42 -14.38 4.25 -13.51
N ARG A 43 -13.11 4.47 -13.87
CA ARG A 43 -12.25 3.40 -14.39
C ARG A 43 -12.06 2.31 -13.34
N LEU A 44 -12.00 1.05 -13.76
CA LEU A 44 -11.65 -0.06 -12.86
C LEU A 44 -10.18 0.05 -12.45
N LEU A 45 -9.92 0.06 -11.14
CA LEU A 45 -8.58 0.06 -10.57
C LEU A 45 -8.10 -1.37 -10.28
N ALA A 46 -8.91 -2.14 -9.57
CA ALA A 46 -8.60 -3.53 -9.24
C ALA A 46 -9.85 -4.30 -8.82
N HIS A 47 -9.75 -5.61 -8.76
CA HIS A 47 -10.74 -6.45 -8.06
C HIS A 47 -10.18 -6.82 -6.68
N VAL A 48 -10.63 -6.14 -5.62
CA VAL A 48 -10.10 -6.32 -4.26
C VAL A 48 -10.78 -7.53 -3.61
N PRO A 49 -10.03 -8.46 -2.98
CA PRO A 49 -10.64 -9.60 -2.30
C PRO A 49 -11.43 -9.17 -1.07
N HIS A 50 -12.61 -9.75 -0.89
CA HIS A 50 -13.43 -9.61 0.29
C HIS A 50 -12.99 -10.60 1.35
N GLY A 51 -12.31 -10.10 2.38
CA GLY A 51 -11.93 -10.90 3.54
C GLY A 51 -13.14 -11.32 4.37
N THR A 52 -13.03 -12.50 4.99
CA THR A 52 -14.04 -13.02 5.93
C THR A 52 -13.53 -12.96 7.38
N PRO A 53 -14.40 -13.20 8.39
CA PRO A 53 -13.95 -13.33 9.76
C PRO A 53 -12.84 -14.38 9.96
N ASP A 54 -12.87 -15.48 9.22
CA ASP A 54 -11.83 -16.52 9.30
C ASP A 54 -10.47 -16.02 8.80
N ASP A 55 -10.45 -15.19 7.75
CA ASP A 55 -9.22 -14.58 7.25
C ASP A 55 -8.61 -13.64 8.30
N VAL A 56 -9.45 -12.92 9.05
CA VAL A 56 -9.00 -12.08 10.17
C VAL A 56 -8.39 -12.92 11.28
N VAL A 57 -9.03 -14.03 11.67
CA VAL A 57 -8.49 -14.95 12.68
C VAL A 57 -7.13 -15.47 12.24
N ALA A 58 -7.01 -15.95 10.99
CA ALA A 58 -5.76 -16.44 10.44
C ALA A 58 -4.65 -15.38 10.40
N ALA A 59 -4.98 -14.14 10.00
CA ALA A 59 -4.05 -13.01 9.97
C ALA A 59 -3.53 -12.67 11.38
N VAL A 60 -4.42 -12.66 12.38
CA VAL A 60 -4.06 -12.39 13.78
C VAL A 60 -3.18 -13.49 14.34
N ASP A 61 -3.47 -14.76 14.06
CA ASP A 61 -2.66 -15.88 14.53
C ASP A 61 -1.26 -15.86 13.91
N ALA A 62 -1.15 -15.57 12.61
CA ALA A 62 0.14 -15.37 11.94
C ALA A 62 0.93 -14.20 12.56
N ALA A 63 0.26 -13.08 12.85
CA ALA A 63 0.87 -11.93 13.50
C ALA A 63 1.36 -12.26 14.92
N ARG A 64 0.57 -12.98 15.73
CA ARG A 64 0.96 -13.43 17.07
C ARG A 64 2.16 -14.37 17.04
N HIS A 65 2.23 -15.24 16.04
CA HIS A 65 3.39 -16.11 15.86
C HIS A 65 4.65 -15.28 15.57
N ALA A 66 4.59 -14.37 14.61
CA ALA A 66 5.71 -13.52 14.21
C ALA A 66 6.12 -12.51 15.32
N GLN A 67 5.16 -12.05 16.11
CA GLN A 67 5.36 -11.05 17.16
C GLN A 67 6.41 -11.48 18.20
N ARG A 68 6.49 -12.78 18.55
CA ARG A 68 7.50 -13.28 19.49
C ARG A 68 8.93 -13.10 18.98
N ALA A 69 9.17 -13.48 17.73
CA ALA A 69 10.48 -13.32 17.09
C ALA A 69 10.82 -11.84 16.91
N TRP A 70 9.85 -11.02 16.46
CA TRP A 70 10.02 -9.58 16.30
C TRP A 70 10.35 -8.87 17.62
N ALA A 71 9.65 -9.22 18.71
CA ALA A 71 9.87 -8.63 20.03
C ALA A 71 11.26 -8.95 20.59
N ALA A 72 11.79 -10.14 20.31
CA ALA A 72 13.13 -10.55 20.72
C ALA A 72 14.26 -9.84 19.94
N ARG A 73 13.97 -9.20 18.80
CA ARG A 73 15.00 -8.49 18.03
C ARG A 73 15.54 -7.29 18.80
N PRO A 74 16.86 -7.05 18.79
CA PRO A 74 17.46 -5.83 19.32
C PRO A 74 16.85 -4.57 18.73
N MET A 75 16.77 -3.49 19.52
CA MET A 75 16.19 -2.22 19.07
C MET A 75 16.82 -1.71 17.78
N ARG A 76 18.16 -1.79 17.67
CA ARG A 76 18.91 -1.37 16.47
C ARG A 76 18.41 -2.07 15.21
N GLU A 77 18.24 -3.39 15.26
CA GLU A 77 17.77 -4.15 14.10
C GLU A 77 16.33 -3.79 13.70
N ARG A 78 15.47 -3.49 14.68
CA ARG A 78 14.11 -3.00 14.39
C ARG A 78 14.16 -1.63 13.74
N THR A 79 15.04 -0.75 14.21
CA THR A 79 15.29 0.57 13.61
C THR A 79 15.76 0.42 12.16
N ASP A 80 16.69 -0.50 11.88
CA ASP A 80 17.19 -0.73 10.52
C ASP A 80 16.05 -1.12 9.55
N VAL A 81 15.12 -1.98 9.99
CA VAL A 81 13.94 -2.35 9.18
C VAL A 81 13.01 -1.15 8.95
N LEU A 82 12.75 -0.36 9.99
CA LEU A 82 11.87 0.81 9.88
C LEU A 82 12.48 1.91 8.99
N LEU A 83 13.78 2.14 9.07
CA LEU A 83 14.49 3.08 8.19
C LEU A 83 14.53 2.58 6.74
N ALA A 84 14.75 1.28 6.52
CA ALA A 84 14.64 0.70 5.18
C ALA A 84 13.23 0.86 4.60
N PHE A 85 12.18 0.71 5.42
CA PHE A 85 10.81 0.98 4.99
C PHE A 85 10.57 2.46 4.66
N HIS A 86 11.07 3.38 5.50
CA HIS A 86 11.04 4.83 5.24
C HIS A 86 11.69 5.18 3.89
N ASP A 87 12.90 4.67 3.64
CA ASP A 87 13.63 4.94 2.40
C ASP A 87 12.88 4.41 1.18
N LEU A 88 12.25 3.23 1.30
CA LEU A 88 11.40 2.68 0.25
C LEU A 88 10.15 3.54 0.01
N LEU A 89 9.51 4.05 1.06
CA LEU A 89 8.33 4.92 0.96
C LEU A 89 8.67 6.21 0.20
N LEU A 90 9.78 6.87 0.55
CA LEU A 90 10.25 8.07 -0.15
C LEU A 90 10.66 7.76 -1.59
N THR A 91 11.36 6.63 -1.82
CA THR A 91 11.77 6.20 -3.16
C THR A 91 10.56 5.95 -4.07
N ARG A 92 9.44 5.49 -3.51
CA ARG A 92 8.20 5.16 -4.23
C ARG A 92 7.10 6.21 -4.06
N GLN A 93 7.41 7.40 -3.54
CA GLN A 93 6.43 8.42 -3.19
C GLN A 93 5.48 8.76 -4.35
N LEU A 94 5.99 8.89 -5.59
CA LEU A 94 5.16 9.21 -6.75
C LEU A 94 4.13 8.11 -7.06
N GLU A 95 4.53 6.84 -6.93
CA GLU A 95 3.65 5.68 -7.13
C GLU A 95 2.53 5.67 -6.09
N LEU A 96 2.86 5.98 -4.84
CA LEU A 96 1.91 6.06 -3.74
C LEU A 96 0.95 7.25 -3.91
N LEU A 97 1.44 8.42 -4.32
CA LEU A 97 0.60 9.58 -4.62
C LEU A 97 -0.42 9.28 -5.72
N ASP A 98 0.04 8.66 -6.81
CA ASP A 98 -0.82 8.33 -7.95
C ASP A 98 -1.91 7.32 -7.52
N LEU A 99 -1.57 6.32 -6.71
CA LEU A 99 -2.53 5.38 -6.13
C LEU A 99 -3.57 6.07 -5.25
N THR A 100 -3.14 6.90 -4.30
CA THR A 100 -4.03 7.62 -3.37
C THR A 100 -4.97 8.57 -4.11
N GLN A 101 -4.49 9.25 -5.16
CA GLN A 101 -5.37 10.06 -6.00
C GLN A 101 -6.39 9.21 -6.75
N LEU A 102 -5.95 8.09 -7.34
CA LEU A 102 -6.82 7.21 -8.10
C LEU A 102 -7.91 6.58 -7.23
N GLU A 103 -7.57 6.17 -6.00
CA GLU A 103 -8.50 5.45 -5.11
C GLU A 103 -9.50 6.38 -4.41
N THR A 104 -9.11 7.60 -4.05
CA THR A 104 -10.00 8.52 -3.31
C THR A 104 -10.50 9.72 -4.11
N GLY A 105 -9.90 10.02 -5.27
CA GLY A 105 -10.18 11.22 -6.05
C GLY A 105 -9.69 12.54 -5.46
N LYS A 106 -8.78 12.52 -4.48
CA LYS A 106 -8.29 13.76 -3.85
C LYS A 106 -7.30 14.51 -4.74
N ALA A 107 -7.18 15.81 -4.51
CA ALA A 107 -6.14 16.62 -5.14
C ALA A 107 -4.75 16.13 -4.72
N ARG A 108 -3.74 16.26 -5.60
CA ARG A 108 -2.38 15.76 -5.36
C ARG A 108 -1.74 16.31 -4.08
N VAL A 109 -2.05 17.56 -3.73
CA VAL A 109 -1.59 18.18 -2.47
C VAL A 109 -2.16 17.43 -1.26
N GLY A 110 -3.44 17.08 -1.27
CA GLY A 110 -4.05 16.30 -0.20
C GLY A 110 -3.53 14.86 -0.13
N ALA A 111 -3.12 14.27 -1.27
CA ALA A 111 -2.43 12.97 -1.26
C ALA A 111 -1.01 13.07 -0.69
N PHE A 112 -0.33 14.20 -0.89
CA PHE A 112 1.00 14.44 -0.34
C PHE A 112 0.97 14.55 1.18
N GLU A 113 -0.04 15.20 1.74
CA GLU A 113 -0.25 15.30 3.19
C GLU A 113 -0.40 13.93 3.90
N GLU A 114 -0.75 12.86 3.18
CA GLU A 114 -0.86 11.51 3.75
C GLU A 114 0.46 10.73 3.77
N LEU A 115 1.49 11.21 3.08
CA LEU A 115 2.78 10.52 2.95
C LEU A 115 3.90 11.15 3.79
N ILE A 116 3.65 12.29 4.45
CA ILE A 116 4.66 13.03 5.24
C ILE A 116 4.28 13.21 6.71
#